data_AF-A0A962QTG2-F1
#
_entry.id   AF-A0A962QTG2-F1
#
_cell.length_a   1.000
_cell.length_b   1.000
_cell.length_c   1.000
_cell.angle_alpha   90.00
_cell.angle_beta   90.00
_cell.angle_gamma   90.00
#
_symmetry.space_group_name_H-M   'P 1'
#
loop_
_entity.id
_entity.type
_entity.pdbx_description
1 polymer ?
#
loop_
_entity_poly.entity_id
_entity_poly.type
_entity_poly.pdbx_seq_one_letter_code
_entity_poly.pdbx_strand_id
1 'polypeptide(L)'
;RPGHFFGSIGLALGAIGSFIMMYLMVVKFGMGESIGERPLLLVGILCLIASAQFLTTGVLSELLARTFFESSGRPAYSLADGGEITTEWHQA
;
A
#
# COMPACT_ATOMS: atom_id res chain seq x y z
N ARG A 1 0.68 0.43 -9.95
CA ARG A 1 -0.11 -0.26 -8.89
C ARG A 1 0.58 -0.04 -7.54
N PRO A 2 0.60 1.22 -7.04
CA PRO A 2 1.28 1.55 -5.80
C PRO A 2 0.67 0.82 -4.59
N GLY A 3 -0.64 0.57 -4.63
CA GLY A 3 -1.35 -0.11 -3.54
C GLY A 3 -0.93 -1.56 -3.29
N HIS A 4 -0.38 -2.25 -4.29
CA HIS A 4 0.04 -3.64 -4.11
C HIS A 4 1.27 -3.78 -3.19
N PHE A 5 2.20 -2.81 -3.22
CA PHE A 5 3.39 -2.82 -2.37
C PHE A 5 3.04 -2.62 -0.89
N PHE A 6 2.25 -1.60 -0.58
CA PHE A 6 1.84 -1.34 0.80
C PHE A 6 0.84 -2.39 1.30
N GLY A 7 -0.02 -2.90 0.42
CA GLY A 7 -0.95 -3.98 0.74
C GLY A 7 -0.25 -5.29 1.10
N SER A 8 0.77 -5.71 0.34
CA SER A 8 1.50 -6.96 0.61
C SER A 8 2.32 -6.89 1.91
N ILE A 9 2.97 -5.76 2.18
CA ILE A 9 3.67 -5.50 3.44
C ILE A 9 2.68 -5.51 4.61
N GLY A 10 1.53 -4.86 4.45
CA GLY A 10 0.47 -4.85 5.46
C GLY A 10 0.01 -6.27 5.79
N LEU A 11 -0.30 -7.09 4.78
CA LEU A 11 -0.71 -8.48 4.98
C LEU A 11 0.38 -9.34 5.65
N ALA A 12 1.64 -9.15 5.28
CA ALA A 12 2.76 -9.87 5.89
C ALA A 12 2.91 -9.52 7.39
N LEU A 13 2.86 -8.23 7.73
CA LEU A 13 2.86 -7.78 9.12
C LEU A 13 1.63 -8.27 9.88
N GLY A 14 0.46 -8.25 9.24
CA GLY A 14 -0.78 -8.77 9.81
C GLY A 14 -0.67 -10.25 10.15
N ALA A 15 -0.13 -11.07 9.24
CA ALA A 15 0.10 -12.48 9.47
C ALA A 15 1.05 -12.73 10.65
N ILE A 16 2.17 -12.00 10.71
CA ILE A 16 3.14 -12.11 11.82
C ILE A 16 2.51 -11.68 13.15
N GLY A 17 1.83 -10.53 13.18
CA GLY A 17 1.15 -10.01 14.37
C GLY A 17 0.04 -10.94 14.87
N SER A 18 -0.76 -11.50 13.96
CA SER A 18 -1.78 -12.50 14.26
C SER A 18 -1.18 -13.79 14.80
N PHE A 19 -0.06 -14.26 14.24
CA PHE A 19 0.63 -15.45 14.75
C PHE A 19 1.15 -15.23 16.18
N ILE A 20 1.76 -14.07 16.45
CA ILE A 20 2.20 -13.68 17.80
C ILE A 20 1.02 -13.62 18.76
N MET A 21 -0.09 -13.00 18.36
CA MET A 21 -1.30 -12.92 19.18
C MET A 21 -1.92 -14.29 19.45
N MET A 22 -1.93 -15.18 18.46
CA MET A 22 -2.45 -16.54 18.62
C MET A 22 -1.59 -17.36 19.58
N TYR A 23 -0.27 -17.23 19.49
CA TYR A 23 0.65 -17.82 20.47
C TYR A 23 0.36 -17.32 21.90
N LEU A 24 0.25 -16.00 22.08
CA LEU A 24 -0.05 -15.42 23.40
C LEU A 24 -1.44 -15.79 23.91
N MET A 25 -2.43 -15.94 23.03
CA MET A 25 -3.76 -16.43 23.38
C MET A 25 -3.69 -17.84 23.97
N VAL A 26 -2.93 -18.74 23.36
CA VAL A 26 -2.73 -20.11 23.89
C VAL A 26 -2.03 -20.08 25.24
N VAL A 27 -1.00 -19.24 25.43
CA VAL A 27 -0.33 -19.10 26.74
C VAL A 27 -1.29 -18.57 27.81
N LYS A 28 -2.14 -17.59 27.46
CA LYS A 28 -3.08 -16.95 28.41
C LYS A 28 -4.11 -17.96 28.90
N PHE A 29 -4.79 -18.60 27.96
CA PHE A 29 -5.96 -19.42 28.24
C PHE A 29 -5.61 -20.89 28.49
N GLY A 30 -4.49 -21.37 27.95
CA GLY A 30 -4.03 -22.75 28.14
C GLY A 30 -3.14 -22.93 29.37
N MET A 31 -2.19 -22.02 29.62
CA MET A 31 -1.25 -22.12 30.76
C MET A 31 -1.66 -21.24 31.96
N GLY A 32 -2.58 -20.29 31.79
CA GLY A 32 -3.03 -19.40 32.86
C GLY A 32 -1.98 -18.37 33.30
N GLU A 33 -0.93 -18.17 32.50
CA GLU A 33 0.17 -17.27 32.85
C GLU A 33 -0.18 -15.79 32.57
N SER A 34 0.38 -14.88 33.37
CA SER A 34 0.24 -13.44 33.13
C SER A 34 1.12 -12.99 31.96
N ILE A 35 0.50 -12.34 30.99
CA ILE A 35 1.16 -11.88 29.75
C ILE A 35 1.38 -10.36 29.76
N GLY A 36 0.83 -9.64 30.74
CA GLY A 36 0.84 -8.17 30.77
C GLY A 36 2.24 -7.55 30.79
N GLU A 37 3.23 -8.24 31.34
CA GLU A 37 4.60 -7.74 31.44
C GLU A 37 5.49 -8.15 30.26
N ARG A 38 5.01 -9.01 29.38
CA ARG A 38 5.82 -9.53 28.27
C ARG A 38 5.83 -8.52 27.12
N PRO A 39 6.99 -7.96 26.72
CA PRO A 39 7.07 -6.98 25.64
C PRO A 39 6.55 -7.52 24.30
N LEU A 40 6.52 -8.85 24.15
CA LEU A 40 5.96 -9.54 22.99
C LEU A 40 4.47 -9.21 22.73
N LEU A 41 3.68 -8.95 23.77
CA LEU A 41 2.28 -8.55 23.62
C LEU A 41 2.17 -7.19 22.94
N LEU A 42 3.00 -6.23 23.37
CA LEU A 42 3.05 -4.90 22.79
C LEU A 42 3.56 -4.94 21.35
N VAL A 43 4.59 -5.76 21.07
CA VAL A 43 5.09 -6.00 19.70
C VAL A 43 3.97 -6.56 18.81
N GLY A 44 3.21 -7.55 19.27
CA GLY A 44 2.09 -8.13 18.52
C GLY A 44 1.01 -7.09 18.18
N ILE A 45 0.62 -6.27 19.16
CA ILE A 45 -0.36 -5.18 18.96
C ILE A 45 0.18 -4.15 17.97
N LEU A 46 1.42 -3.67 18.16
CA LEU A 46 2.03 -2.70 17.26
C LEU A 46 2.13 -3.24 15.83
N CYS A 47 2.43 -4.53 15.66
CA CYS A 47 2.48 -5.16 14.35
C CYS A 47 1.10 -5.18 13.66
N LEU A 48 0.03 -5.45 14.41
CA LEU A 48 -1.35 -5.39 13.91
C LEU A 48 -1.78 -3.95 13.57
N ILE A 49 -1.42 -2.96 14.40
CA ILE A 49 -1.67 -1.55 14.11
C ILE A 49 -0.93 -1.14 12.84
N ALA A 50 0.36 -1.46 12.74
CA ALA A 50 1.17 -1.19 11.55
C ALA A 50 0.57 -1.85 10.30
N SER A 51 0.17 -3.12 10.38
CA SER A 51 -0.55 -3.82 9.32
C SER A 51 -1.76 -3.03 8.83
N ALA A 52 -2.65 -2.60 9.74
CA ALA A 52 -3.83 -1.81 9.39
C ALA A 52 -3.47 -0.46 8.74
N GLN A 53 -2.41 0.20 9.24
CA GLN A 53 -1.89 1.44 8.62
C GLN A 53 -1.41 1.18 7.19
N PHE A 54 -0.58 0.15 6.98
CA PHE A 54 -0.06 -0.19 5.65
C PHE A 54 -1.15 -0.58 4.65
N LEU A 55 -2.18 -1.33 5.08
CA LEU A 55 -3.34 -1.64 4.23
C LEU A 55 -4.08 -0.36 3.82
N THR A 56 -4.33 0.53 4.79
CA THR A 56 -5.00 1.82 4.54
C THR A 56 -4.18 2.70 3.61
N THR A 57 -2.87 2.83 3.86
CA THR A 57 -1.94 3.57 2.99
C THR A 57 -1.89 2.97 1.58
N GLY A 58 -1.97 1.64 1.44
CA GLY A 58 -2.05 0.99 0.14
C GLY A 58 -3.26 1.41 -0.67
N VAL A 59 -4.45 1.37 -0.07
CA VAL A 59 -5.67 1.87 -0.71
C VAL A 59 -5.55 3.35 -1.04
N LEU A 60 -5.06 4.16 -0.10
CA LEU A 60 -4.85 5.60 -0.30
C LEU A 60 -3.90 5.88 -1.46
N SER A 61 -2.81 5.13 -1.58
CA SER A 61 -1.82 5.31 -2.66
C SER A 61 -2.39 4.99 -4.05
N GLU A 62 -3.27 4.00 -4.13
CA GLU A 62 -3.96 3.63 -5.38
C GLU A 62 -4.99 4.70 -5.78
N LEU A 63 -5.72 5.26 -4.80
CA LEU A 63 -6.64 6.38 -5.02
C LEU A 63 -5.89 7.64 -5.44
N LEU A 64 -4.81 8.00 -4.74
CA LEU A 64 -3.99 9.17 -5.06
C LEU A 64 -3.39 9.07 -6.47
N ALA A 65 -2.90 7.89 -6.86
CA ALA A 65 -2.41 7.71 -8.23
C ALA A 65 -3.52 7.96 -9.25
N ARG A 66 -4.73 7.44 -9.03
CA ARG A 66 -5.88 7.66 -9.92
C ARG A 66 -6.25 9.13 -10.01
N THR A 67 -6.45 9.79 -8.87
CA THR A 67 -6.79 11.21 -8.81
C THR A 67 -5.69 12.07 -9.42
N PHE A 68 -4.41 11.77 -9.19
CA PHE A 68 -3.30 12.52 -9.76
C PHE A 68 -3.25 12.38 -11.29
N PHE A 69 -3.41 11.18 -11.83
CA PHE A 69 -3.45 10.98 -13.29
C PHE A 69 -4.69 11.64 -13.92
N GLU A 70 -5.84 11.58 -13.25
CA GLU A 70 -7.09 12.20 -13.71
C GLU A 70 -7.02 13.73 -13.65
N SER A 71 -6.43 14.31 -12.59
CA SER A 71 -6.30 15.76 -12.44
C SER A 71 -5.10 16.35 -13.18
N SER A 72 -4.11 15.55 -13.58
CA SER A 72 -2.85 16.07 -14.11
C SER A 72 -2.99 16.80 -15.45
N GLY A 73 -4.09 16.64 -16.19
CA GLY A 73 -4.43 17.49 -17.34
C GLY A 73 -3.36 17.59 -18.44
N ARG A 74 -2.30 16.78 -18.39
CA ARG A 74 -1.20 16.80 -19.35
C ARG A 74 -1.64 16.01 -20.56
N PRO A 75 -1.72 16.62 -21.76
CA PRO A 75 -1.92 15.83 -22.97
C PRO A 75 -0.82 14.78 -23.03
N ALA A 76 -1.19 13.53 -23.32
CA ALA A 76 -0.28 12.38 -23.43
C ALA A 76 0.74 12.50 -24.59
N TYR A 77 0.79 13.67 -25.22
CA TYR A 77 1.62 13.98 -26.36
C TYR A 77 2.16 15.41 -26.21
N SER A 78 3.48 15.51 -26.30
CA SER A 78 4.17 16.76 -26.54
C SER A 78 4.11 17.01 -28.04
N LEU A 79 3.33 18.01 -28.48
CA LEU A 79 3.49 18.56 -29.83
C LEU A 79 4.93 19.04 -29.94
N ALA A 80 5.73 18.36 -30.77
CA ALA A 80 7.03 18.88 -31.18
C ALA A 80 6.73 20.11 -32.04
N ASP A 81 7.04 21.28 -31.49
CA ASP A 81 6.81 22.56 -32.16
C ASP A 81 7.61 22.62 -33.47
N GLY A 82 6.91 22.93 -34.56
CA GLY A 82 7.52 23.57 -35.74
C GLY A 82 8.35 22.72 -36.71
N GLY A 83 8.05 21.42 -36.90
CA GLY A 83 8.49 20.74 -38.12
C GLY A 83 7.60 21.16 -39.30
N GLU A 84 8.10 22.02 -40.18
CA GLU A 84 7.44 22.52 -41.40
C GLU A 84 6.60 21.42 -42.08
N ILE A 85 5.28 21.49 -41.97
CA ILE A 85 4.37 20.53 -42.62
C ILE A 85 4.36 20.88 -44.11
N THR A 86 5.25 20.27 -44.88
CA THR A 86 5.21 20.40 -46.34
C THR A 86 3.92 19.72 -46.83
N THR A 87 3.01 20.52 -47.38
CA THR A 87 1.71 20.06 -47.90
C THR A 87 1.81 19.48 -49.32
N GLU A 88 3.02 19.08 -49.74
CA GLU A 88 3.32 18.55 -51.08
C GLU A 88 2.53 17.29 -51.44
N TRP A 89 2.01 16.57 -50.45
CA TRP A 89 1.21 15.34 -50.64
C TRP A 89 -0.20 15.57 -51.21
N HIS A 90 -0.65 16.82 -51.38
CA HIS A 90 -1.97 17.16 -51.92
C HIS A 90 -1.99 17.58 -53.40
N GLN A 91 -0.85 17.52 -54.10
CA GLN A 91 -0.68 18.06 -55.47
C GLN A 91 -0.53 17.00 -56.58
N ALA A 92 -1.02 15.76 -56.39
CA ALA A 92 -0.95 14.69 -57.41
C ALA A 92 -2.30 14.42 -58.10
#